data_AF-A0A922YST1-F1
#
_entry.id   AF-A0A922YST1-F1
#
_cell.length_a   1.000
_cell.length_b   1.000
_cell.length_c   1.000
_cell.angle_alpha   90.00
_cell.angle_beta   90.00
_cell.angle_gamma   90.00
#
_symmetry.space_group_name_H-M   'P 1'
#
loop_
_entity.id
_entity.type
_entity.pdbx_description
1 polymer ?
#
loop_
_entity_poly.entity_id
_entity_poly.type
_entity_poly.pdbx_seq_one_letter_code
_entity_poly.pdbx_strand_id
1 'polypeptide(L)'
;MRVFHIQPAKVTETDTLPERLETSGYVWIACGRREFELEQARVQAALNSLCGMALVDLHIADLLNNQLPSHYDYTSQYDVLVFRRLAAGHTETDLSHPGEVLTQPTKRSGPPVLRRIDTSPVGFAVFDRVLLTVHPAGCQVLEHYASRLMTLAAVATRAPGAGLPPHPADLMLRIVNQMVDGYLE
;
A
#
# COMPACT_ATOMS: atom_id res chain seq x y z
N MET A 1 -2.82 -9.50 5.97
CA MET A 1 -2.80 -8.07 6.33
C MET A 1 -1.67 -7.90 7.30
N ARG A 2 -0.83 -6.89 7.07
CA ARG A 2 0.33 -6.59 7.91
C ARG A 2 0.10 -5.24 8.55
N VAL A 3 0.22 -5.16 9.86
CA VAL A 3 0.00 -3.93 10.62
C VAL A 3 1.29 -3.58 11.36
N PHE A 4 1.80 -2.38 11.12
CA PHE A 4 3.02 -1.90 11.74
C PHE A 4 2.68 -0.77 12.70
N HIS A 5 3.11 -0.89 13.94
CA HIS A 5 3.13 0.24 14.86
C HIS A 5 4.52 0.88 14.84
N ILE A 6 4.58 2.15 14.43
CA ILE A 6 5.82 2.86 14.16
C ILE A 6 6.00 3.96 15.20
N GLN A 7 7.00 3.79 16.05
CA GLN A 7 7.41 4.72 17.10
C GLN A 7 8.80 5.28 16.76
N PRO A 8 9.22 6.42 17.35
CA PRO A 8 10.50 7.06 17.01
C PRO A 8 11.75 6.16 17.10
N ALA A 9 11.72 5.11 17.92
CA ALA A 9 12.86 4.20 18.14
C ALA A 9 12.50 2.71 17.97
N LYS A 10 11.26 2.39 17.58
CA LYS A 10 10.78 1.00 17.55
C LYS A 10 9.72 0.84 16.47
N VAL A 11 9.78 -0.27 15.76
CA VAL A 11 8.69 -0.73 14.88
C VAL A 11 8.30 -2.13 15.31
N THR A 12 7.00 -2.37 15.46
CA THR A 12 6.46 -3.71 15.72
C THR A 12 5.47 -4.09 14.65
N GLU A 13 5.59 -5.31 14.13
CA GLU A 13 4.67 -5.88 13.15
C GLU A 13 3.69 -6.83 13.83
N THR A 14 2.42 -6.77 13.43
CA THR A 14 1.34 -7.65 13.86
C THR A 14 0.44 -7.99 12.66
N ASP A 15 -0.40 -9.01 12.81
CA ASP A 15 -1.47 -9.38 11.88
C ASP A 15 -2.86 -8.91 12.35
N THR A 16 -2.91 -8.10 13.42
CA THR A 16 -4.14 -7.67 14.10
C THR A 16 -4.31 -6.15 14.01
N LEU A 17 -5.51 -5.73 13.60
CA LEU A 17 -5.89 -4.32 13.63
C LEU A 17 -6.00 -3.83 15.08
N PRO A 18 -5.36 -2.71 15.45
CA PRO A 18 -5.45 -2.17 16.79
C PRO A 18 -6.82 -1.55 17.02
N GLU A 19 -7.33 -1.67 18.25
CA GLU A 19 -8.58 -1.03 18.65
C GLU A 19 -8.38 0.46 18.98
N ARG A 20 -7.18 0.84 19.42
CA ARG A 20 -6.82 2.20 19.85
C ARG A 20 -5.39 2.54 19.45
N LEU A 21 -5.13 3.82 19.19
CA LEU A 21 -3.78 4.34 18.97
C LEU A 21 -3.03 4.45 20.30
N GLU A 22 -1.75 4.11 20.30
CA GLU A 22 -0.87 4.38 21.44
C GLU A 22 -0.64 5.89 21.63
N THR A 23 -0.06 6.29 22.76
CA THR A 23 0.23 7.72 23.06
C THR A 23 1.22 8.34 22.07
N SER A 24 2.12 7.54 21.49
CA SER A 24 3.15 8.00 20.54
C SER A 24 3.22 7.11 19.31
N GLY A 25 3.69 7.67 18.19
CA GLY A 25 3.82 6.95 16.93
C GLY A 25 2.56 6.97 16.07
N TYR A 26 2.53 6.13 15.05
CA TYR A 26 1.40 5.98 14.13
C TYR A 26 1.33 4.54 13.63
N VAL A 27 0.20 4.20 13.01
CA VAL A 27 -0.06 2.84 12.51
C VAL A 27 0.01 2.83 10.99
N TRP A 28 0.67 1.82 10.43
CA TRP A 28 0.60 1.52 9.00
C TRP A 28 -0.12 0.18 8.81
N ILE A 29 -1.27 0.22 8.15
CA ILE A 29 -2.08 -0.94 7.77
C ILE A 29 -1.78 -1.23 6.30
N ALA A 30 -1.14 -2.37 6.02
CA ALA A 30 -0.86 -2.83 4.68
C ALA A 30 -1.67 -4.08 4.36
N CYS A 31 -2.47 -4.02 3.30
CA CYS A 31 -3.28 -5.14 2.85
C CYS A 31 -3.24 -5.29 1.32
N GLY A 32 -3.44 -6.51 0.86
CA GLY A 32 -3.69 -6.75 -0.56
C GLY A 32 -5.09 -6.28 -0.93
N ARG A 33 -5.34 -5.95 -2.20
CA ARG A 33 -6.65 -5.47 -2.67
C ARG A 33 -7.77 -6.45 -2.38
N ARG A 34 -7.57 -7.73 -2.68
CA ARG A 34 -8.57 -8.77 -2.40
C ARG A 34 -8.82 -8.93 -0.91
N GLU A 35 -7.78 -8.77 -0.10
CA GLU A 35 -7.91 -8.79 1.35
C GLU A 35 -8.67 -7.56 1.87
N PHE A 36 -8.41 -6.37 1.33
CA PHE A 36 -9.15 -5.15 1.66
C PHE A 36 -10.63 -5.28 1.29
N GLU A 37 -10.95 -5.89 0.15
CA GLU A 37 -12.33 -6.16 -0.27
C GLU A 37 -13.06 -7.10 0.70
N LEU A 38 -12.41 -8.18 1.13
CA LEU A 38 -13.01 -9.16 2.05
C LEU A 38 -13.11 -8.64 3.49
N GLU A 39 -12.09 -7.92 3.96
CA GLU A 39 -11.99 -7.38 5.32
C GLU A 39 -12.50 -5.93 5.43
N GLN A 40 -13.19 -5.41 4.41
CA GLN A 40 -13.62 -4.00 4.31
C GLN A 40 -14.31 -3.53 5.59
N ALA A 41 -15.28 -4.30 6.10
CA ALA A 41 -16.03 -3.93 7.31
C ALA A 41 -15.12 -3.81 8.54
N ARG A 42 -14.12 -4.70 8.66
CA ARG A 42 -13.18 -4.71 9.78
C ARG A 42 -12.20 -3.55 9.69
N VAL A 43 -11.69 -3.26 8.49
CA VAL A 43 -10.82 -2.09 8.25
C VAL A 43 -11.58 -0.79 8.52
N GLN A 44 -12.83 -0.68 8.06
CA GLN A 44 -13.66 0.49 8.30
C GLN A 44 -13.95 0.71 9.79
N ALA A 45 -14.25 -0.35 10.54
CA ALA A 45 -14.43 -0.28 11.98
C ALA A 45 -13.15 0.18 12.69
N ALA A 46 -11.99 -0.32 12.27
CA ALA A 46 -10.70 0.10 12.81
C ALA A 46 -10.40 1.58 12.50
N LEU A 47 -10.57 2.03 11.25
CA LEU A 47 -10.39 3.45 10.88
C LEU A 47 -11.32 4.35 11.70
N ASN A 48 -12.58 3.96 11.88
CA ASN A 48 -13.52 4.73 12.69
C ASN A 48 -13.08 4.80 14.16
N SER A 49 -12.59 3.70 14.74
CA SER A 49 -12.09 3.67 16.13
C SER A 49 -10.81 4.49 16.31
N LEU A 50 -9.90 4.43 15.35
CA LEU A 50 -8.57 5.05 15.45
C LEU A 50 -8.57 6.54 15.04
N CYS A 51 -9.39 6.90 14.05
CA CYS A 51 -9.38 8.22 13.42
C CYS A 51 -10.70 8.98 13.57
N GLY A 52 -11.74 8.36 14.14
CA GLY A 52 -13.07 8.96 14.27
C GLY A 52 -13.86 9.01 12.97
N MET A 53 -13.39 8.34 11.90
CA MET A 53 -14.15 8.21 10.67
C MET A 53 -13.80 6.96 9.86
N ALA A 54 -14.74 6.59 9.00
CA ALA A 54 -14.60 5.60 7.95
C ALA A 54 -14.14 6.25 6.62
N LEU A 55 -13.59 5.45 5.70
CA LEU A 55 -13.46 5.88 4.30
C LEU A 55 -14.85 5.97 3.67
N VAL A 56 -15.10 7.01 2.88
CA VAL A 56 -16.33 7.12 2.09
C VAL A 56 -16.34 6.10 0.94
N ASP A 57 -17.54 5.70 0.51
CA ASP A 57 -17.74 4.63 -0.49
C ASP A 57 -17.01 4.89 -1.81
N LEU A 58 -16.95 6.15 -2.26
CA LEU A 58 -16.21 6.54 -3.45
C LEU A 58 -14.71 6.20 -3.32
N HIS A 59 -14.10 6.56 -2.19
CA HIS A 59 -12.68 6.28 -1.94
C HIS A 59 -12.42 4.78 -1.79
N ILE A 60 -13.36 4.00 -1.24
CA ILE A 60 -13.25 2.53 -1.24
C ILE A 60 -13.25 1.99 -2.67
N ALA A 61 -14.17 2.47 -3.50
CA ALA A 61 -14.27 2.06 -4.90
C ALA A 61 -12.97 2.40 -5.66
N ASP A 62 -12.39 3.57 -5.40
CA ASP A 62 -11.12 3.98 -6.00
C ASP A 62 -9.95 3.06 -5.59
N LEU A 63 -9.84 2.71 -4.30
CA LEU A 63 -8.79 1.81 -3.80
C LEU A 63 -8.92 0.37 -4.36
N LEU A 64 -10.14 -0.06 -4.66
CA LEU A 64 -10.45 -1.37 -5.26
C LEU A 64 -10.36 -1.37 -6.80
N ASN A 65 -10.26 -0.20 -7.44
CA ASN A 65 -10.28 -0.11 -8.89
C ASN A 65 -8.90 -0.37 -9.52
N ASN A 66 -8.75 -1.53 -10.16
CA ASN A 66 -7.52 -1.93 -10.86
C ASN A 66 -7.16 -1.06 -12.09
N GLN A 67 -8.13 -0.31 -12.63
CA GLN A 67 -7.95 0.48 -13.84
C GLN A 67 -7.83 1.98 -13.57
N LEU A 68 -7.96 2.40 -12.30
CA LEU A 68 -7.91 3.81 -11.96
C LEU A 68 -6.54 4.40 -12.36
N PRO A 69 -6.50 5.50 -13.14
CA PRO A 69 -5.28 6.26 -13.34
C PRO A 69 -4.73 6.77 -12.01
N SER A 70 -3.49 7.29 -12.01
CA SER A 70 -3.00 7.98 -10.83
C SER A 70 -3.93 9.15 -10.49
N HIS A 71 -4.40 9.20 -9.25
CA HIS A 71 -5.43 10.12 -8.80
C HIS A 71 -5.14 10.56 -7.37
N TYR A 72 -5.48 11.80 -7.05
CA TYR A 72 -5.41 12.34 -5.68
C TYR A 72 -6.74 13.00 -5.36
N ASP A 73 -7.29 12.67 -4.20
CA ASP A 73 -8.46 13.30 -3.61
C ASP A 73 -8.21 13.56 -2.13
N TYR A 74 -9.02 14.41 -1.50
CA TYR A 74 -8.85 14.76 -0.09
C TYR A 74 -10.17 15.05 0.60
N THR A 75 -10.15 14.89 1.91
CA THR A 75 -11.23 15.29 2.82
C THR A 75 -10.64 16.18 3.92
N SER A 76 -11.46 16.65 4.84
CA SER A 76 -10.96 17.38 6.02
C SER A 76 -10.18 16.51 7.01
N GLN A 77 -10.22 15.18 6.87
CA GLN A 77 -9.69 14.25 7.87
C GLN A 77 -8.62 13.30 7.32
N TYR A 78 -8.61 13.06 6.01
CA TYR A 78 -7.61 12.22 5.33
C TYR A 78 -7.51 12.54 3.85
N ASP A 79 -6.37 12.17 3.29
CA ASP A 79 -6.07 12.25 1.87
C ASP A 79 -6.09 10.85 1.23
N VAL A 80 -6.44 10.78 -0.05
CA VAL A 80 -6.37 9.56 -0.86
C VAL A 80 -5.44 9.79 -2.02
N LEU A 81 -4.47 8.89 -2.18
CA LEU A 81 -3.60 8.85 -3.35
C LEU A 81 -3.70 7.47 -3.97
N VAL A 82 -3.94 7.41 -5.27
CA VAL A 82 -3.76 6.21 -6.07
C VAL A 82 -2.58 6.45 -6.99
N PHE A 83 -1.55 5.61 -6.87
CA PHE A 83 -0.33 5.71 -7.66
C PHE A 83 -0.21 4.51 -8.58
N ARG A 84 -0.29 4.74 -9.89
CA ARG A 84 -0.15 3.71 -10.90
C ARG A 84 1.33 3.56 -11.28
N ARG A 85 1.95 2.48 -10.83
CA ARG A 85 3.32 2.09 -11.19
C ARG A 85 3.42 1.84 -12.68
N LEU A 86 4.49 2.29 -13.33
CA LEU A 86 4.90 1.82 -14.66
C LEU A 86 5.77 0.57 -14.49
N ALA A 87 5.31 -0.64 -14.88
CA ALA A 87 6.16 -1.83 -14.87
C ALA A 87 6.34 -2.41 -16.27
N ALA A 88 7.57 -2.80 -16.63
CA ALA A 88 7.81 -3.62 -17.81
C ALA A 88 7.06 -4.96 -17.65
N GLY A 89 6.12 -5.22 -18.55
CA GLY A 89 5.01 -6.18 -18.36
C GLY A 89 5.37 -7.52 -17.72
N HIS A 90 4.72 -7.84 -16.61
CA HIS A 90 4.64 -9.17 -16.04
C HIS A 90 3.17 -9.43 -15.68
N THR A 91 2.48 -10.17 -16.56
CA THR A 91 1.10 -10.61 -16.40
C THR A 91 0.85 -11.25 -15.02
N GLU A 92 -0.13 -10.73 -14.30
CA GLU A 92 -0.68 -11.31 -13.08
C GLU A 92 -1.24 -12.71 -13.38
N THR A 93 -0.66 -13.76 -12.77
CA THR A 93 -1.23 -15.11 -12.78
C THR A 93 -2.29 -15.21 -11.69
N ASP A 94 -3.51 -15.56 -12.07
CA ASP A 94 -4.62 -15.82 -11.15
C ASP A 94 -4.30 -17.02 -10.24
N LEU A 95 -4.31 -16.79 -8.93
CA LEU A 95 -4.06 -17.81 -7.89
C LEU A 95 -5.23 -18.80 -7.73
N SER A 96 -6.37 -18.52 -8.37
CA SER A 96 -7.54 -19.40 -8.38
C SER A 96 -7.30 -20.68 -9.20
N HIS A 97 -6.52 -20.59 -10.28
CA HIS A 97 -6.21 -21.69 -11.19
C HIS A 97 -4.71 -21.67 -11.56
N PRO A 98 -3.86 -22.49 -10.92
CA PRO A 98 -2.45 -22.57 -11.26
C PRO A 98 -2.29 -23.07 -12.70
N GLY A 99 -1.92 -22.18 -13.62
CA GLY A 99 -1.56 -22.52 -15.00
C GLY A 99 -2.55 -22.11 -16.10
N GLU A 100 -3.68 -21.48 -15.79
CA GLU A 100 -4.58 -20.94 -16.82
C GLU A 100 -4.42 -19.42 -16.99
N VAL A 101 -3.92 -19.03 -18.16
CA VAL A 101 -3.86 -17.63 -18.60
C VAL A 101 -5.29 -17.20 -18.95
N LEU A 102 -5.95 -16.42 -18.09
CA LEU A 102 -7.32 -15.92 -18.28
C LEU A 102 -7.52 -14.98 -19.48
N THR A 103 -6.46 -14.70 -20.25
CA THR A 103 -6.57 -14.04 -21.53
C THR A 103 -5.81 -14.85 -22.57
N GLN A 104 -6.55 -15.53 -23.46
CA GLN A 104 -5.96 -15.92 -24.73
C GLN A 104 -5.31 -14.67 -25.33
N PRO A 105 -4.00 -14.70 -25.65
CA PRO A 105 -3.36 -13.56 -26.27
C PRO A 105 -4.04 -13.39 -27.63
N THR A 106 -4.87 -12.37 -27.77
CA THR A 106 -5.23 -11.87 -29.10
C THR A 106 -3.90 -11.64 -29.80
N LYS A 107 -3.59 -12.45 -30.82
CA LYS A 107 -2.37 -12.35 -31.64
C LYS A 107 -2.37 -10.99 -32.34
N ARG A 108 -2.02 -9.93 -31.62
CA ARG A 108 -1.80 -8.60 -32.18
C ARG A 108 -0.36 -8.58 -32.64
N SER A 109 -0.20 -8.78 -33.95
CA SER A 109 1.04 -8.51 -34.67
C SER A 109 1.45 -7.06 -34.43
N GLY A 110 2.46 -6.84 -33.59
CA GLY A 110 2.98 -5.52 -33.26
C GLY A 110 4.38 -5.63 -32.64
N PRO A 111 5.21 -4.57 -32.73
CA PRO A 111 6.58 -4.60 -32.23
C PRO A 111 6.64 -4.94 -30.73
N PRO A 112 7.66 -5.67 -30.25
CA PRO A 112 7.77 -6.15 -28.87
C PRO A 112 7.76 -5.04 -27.79
N VAL A 113 7.95 -3.76 -28.18
CA VAL A 113 7.85 -2.58 -27.31
C VAL A 113 6.43 -2.28 -26.82
N LEU A 114 5.41 -2.86 -27.46
CA LEU A 114 4.00 -2.72 -27.08
C LEU A 114 3.48 -3.89 -26.23
N ARG A 115 4.37 -4.75 -25.72
CA ARG A 115 4.03 -5.67 -24.62
C ARG A 115 3.56 -4.82 -23.45
N ARG A 116 2.24 -4.78 -23.26
CA ARG A 116 1.49 -4.06 -22.21
C ARG A 116 2.35 -3.87 -20.96
N ILE A 117 2.72 -2.62 -20.72
CA ILE A 117 3.27 -2.16 -19.45
C ILE A 117 2.22 -2.56 -18.40
N ASP A 118 2.57 -3.52 -17.55
CA ASP A 118 1.65 -4.00 -16.52
C ASP A 118 1.72 -3.00 -15.36
N THR A 119 0.62 -2.31 -15.13
CA THR A 119 0.59 -1.14 -14.26
C THR A 119 -0.54 -1.29 -13.29
N SER A 120 -0.26 -1.97 -12.19
CA SER A 120 -1.24 -2.15 -11.13
C SER A 120 -1.14 -1.00 -10.13
N PRO A 121 -2.25 -0.28 -9.85
CA PRO A 121 -2.25 0.84 -8.92
C PRO A 121 -2.01 0.37 -7.49
N VAL A 122 -1.31 1.19 -6.71
CA VAL A 122 -1.28 1.10 -5.25
C VAL A 122 -2.05 2.27 -4.68
N GLY A 123 -3.00 1.96 -3.80
CA GLY A 123 -3.84 2.93 -3.13
C GLY A 123 -3.30 3.28 -1.76
N PHE A 124 -3.45 4.54 -1.36
CA PHE A 124 -3.05 5.08 -0.08
C PHE A 124 -4.21 5.89 0.48
N ALA A 125 -4.53 5.69 1.75
CA ALA A 125 -5.36 6.62 2.53
C ALA A 125 -4.55 7.09 3.75
N VAL A 126 -4.33 8.40 3.84
CA VAL A 126 -3.39 9.02 4.78
C VAL A 126 -4.18 9.85 5.79
N PHE A 127 -4.25 9.35 7.01
CA PHE A 127 -4.77 10.07 8.18
C PHE A 127 -3.60 10.63 9.00
N ASP A 128 -3.92 11.46 10.00
CA ASP A 128 -2.92 12.06 10.91
C ASP A 128 -1.97 11.03 11.54
N ARG A 129 -2.51 9.90 12.02
CA ARG A 129 -1.74 8.83 12.70
C ARG A 129 -2.01 7.43 12.15
N VAL A 130 -2.62 7.32 10.98
CA VAL A 130 -2.85 6.04 10.30
C VAL A 130 -2.52 6.18 8.81
N LEU A 131 -1.70 5.26 8.29
CA LEU A 131 -1.55 5.04 6.86
C LEU A 131 -2.22 3.72 6.49
N LEU A 132 -3.21 3.74 5.61
CA LEU A 132 -3.70 2.54 4.94
C LEU A 132 -3.07 2.45 3.54
N THR A 133 -2.52 1.29 3.19
CA THR A 133 -2.05 1.01 1.84
C THR A 133 -2.69 -0.26 1.29
N VAL A 134 -3.19 -0.16 0.06
CA VAL A 134 -3.87 -1.25 -0.67
C VAL A 134 -3.04 -1.62 -1.90
N HIS A 135 -2.51 -2.84 -1.91
CA HIS A 135 -1.55 -3.31 -2.90
C HIS A 135 -2.16 -4.34 -3.87
N PRO A 136 -1.72 -4.40 -5.13
CA PRO A 136 -2.08 -5.49 -6.04
C PRO A 136 -1.48 -6.83 -5.58
N ALA A 137 -1.96 -7.96 -6.13
CA ALA A 137 -1.39 -9.26 -5.79
C ALA A 137 0.06 -9.35 -6.27
N GLY A 138 0.90 -10.06 -5.50
CA GLY A 138 2.33 -10.18 -5.82
C GLY A 138 3.13 -8.88 -5.77
N CYS A 139 2.60 -7.80 -5.18
CA CYS A 139 3.30 -6.52 -5.08
C CYS A 139 4.54 -6.62 -4.18
N GLN A 140 5.71 -6.59 -4.80
CA GLN A 140 6.99 -6.66 -4.08
C GLN A 140 7.33 -5.36 -3.32
N VAL A 141 6.70 -4.23 -3.69
CA VAL A 141 6.96 -2.91 -3.07
C VAL A 141 6.72 -2.94 -1.57
N LEU A 142 5.59 -3.55 -1.16
CA LEU A 142 5.26 -3.73 0.26
C LEU A 142 6.36 -4.50 0.98
N GLU A 143 6.78 -5.65 0.44
CA GLU A 143 7.76 -6.51 1.10
C GLU A 143 9.12 -5.85 1.24
N HIS A 144 9.58 -5.21 0.17
CA HIS A 144 10.86 -4.50 0.14
C HIS A 144 10.87 -3.35 1.15
N TYR A 145 9.78 -2.56 1.19
CA TYR A 145 9.70 -1.45 2.11
C TYR A 145 9.55 -1.91 3.56
N ALA A 146 8.73 -2.93 3.83
CA ALA A 146 8.56 -3.50 5.16
C ALA A 146 9.89 -4.05 5.72
N SER A 147 10.65 -4.80 4.91
CA SER A 147 11.97 -5.30 5.30
C SER A 147 12.96 -4.17 5.61
N ARG A 148 12.97 -3.14 4.75
CA ARG A 148 13.80 -1.93 4.96
C ARG A 148 13.39 -1.19 6.23
N LEU A 149 12.09 -1.05 6.49
CA LEU A 149 11.56 -0.40 7.70
C LEU A 149 12.00 -1.13 8.98
N MET A 150 11.94 -2.46 9.00
CA MET A 150 12.40 -3.26 10.14
C MET A 150 13.91 -3.15 10.37
N THR A 151 14.70 -3.06 9.29
CA THR A 151 16.14 -2.82 9.38
C THR A 151 16.45 -1.43 9.93
N LEU A 152 15.74 -0.40 9.46
CA LEU A 152 15.86 0.97 9.98
C LEU A 152 15.49 1.04 11.46
N ALA A 153 14.45 0.30 11.89
CA ALA A 153 14.05 0.23 13.28
C ALA A 153 15.14 -0.36 14.19
N ALA A 154 15.81 -1.42 13.73
CA ALA A 154 16.92 -2.04 14.46
C ALA A 154 18.14 -1.09 14.60
N VAL A 155 18.38 -0.24 13.60
CA VAL A 155 19.42 0.80 13.67
C VAL A 155 19.00 1.95 14.59
N ALA A 156 17.74 2.38 14.53
CA ALA A 156 17.19 3.45 15.36
C ALA A 156 17.30 3.17 16.86
N THR A 157 17.26 1.90 17.27
CA THR A 157 17.47 1.50 18.66
C THR A 157 18.89 1.80 19.18
N ARG A 158 19.89 1.83 18.28
CA ARG A 158 21.31 2.06 18.59
C ARG A 158 21.75 3.50 18.36
N ALA A 159 21.07 4.21 17.47
CA ALA A 159 21.33 5.61 17.13
C ALA A 159 20.00 6.37 17.01
N PRO A 160 19.61 7.15 18.04
CA PRO A 160 18.41 7.99 17.97
C PRO A 160 18.50 8.92 16.76
N GLY A 161 17.48 8.90 15.90
CA GLY A 161 17.46 9.68 14.66
C GLY A 161 17.80 8.90 13.38
N ALA A 162 17.82 7.56 13.40
CA ALA A 162 18.10 6.72 12.23
C ALA A 162 17.05 6.76 11.08
N GLY A 163 16.34 7.87 10.90
CA GLY A 163 15.58 8.14 9.69
C GLY A 163 14.32 7.31 9.50
N LEU A 164 13.72 6.78 10.58
CA LEU A 164 12.34 6.28 10.54
C LEU A 164 11.41 7.41 10.05
N PRO A 165 10.41 7.11 9.21
CA PRO A 165 9.46 8.13 8.75
C PRO A 165 8.68 8.66 9.96
N PRO A 166 8.74 9.97 10.27
CA PRO A 166 8.16 10.50 11.50
C PRO A 166 6.63 10.59 11.46
N HIS A 167 6.00 10.63 10.28
CA HIS A 167 4.54 10.64 10.15
C HIS A 167 4.04 9.82 8.94
N PRO A 168 2.74 9.46 8.89
CA PRO A 168 2.13 8.69 7.79
C PRO A 168 2.44 9.20 6.38
N ALA A 169 2.40 10.52 6.17
CA ALA A 169 2.70 11.09 4.86
C ALA A 169 4.17 10.88 4.42
N ASP A 170 5.14 10.91 5.33
CA ASP A 170 6.54 10.60 4.98
C ASP A 170 6.71 9.14 4.61
N LEU A 171 6.01 8.25 5.30
CA LEU A 171 6.01 6.83 4.97
C LEU A 171 5.43 6.61 3.57
N MET A 172 4.28 7.22 3.27
CA MET A 172 3.69 7.20 1.92
C MET A 172 4.70 7.69 0.86
N LEU A 173 5.31 8.87 1.07
CA LEU A 173 6.26 9.43 0.11
C LEU A 173 7.47 8.54 -0.11
N ARG A 174 7.99 7.89 0.92
CA ARG A 174 9.11 6.95 0.78
C ARG A 174 8.73 5.68 0.04
N ILE A 175 7.51 5.18 0.24
CA ILE A 175 6.96 4.06 -0.55
C ILE A 175 6.85 4.49 -2.02
N VAL A 176 6.24 5.65 -2.30
CA VAL A 176 6.11 6.18 -3.66
C VAL A 176 7.48 6.38 -4.33
N ASN A 177 8.46 6.96 -3.63
CA ASN A 177 9.82 7.10 -4.14
C ASN A 177 10.43 5.75 -4.52
N GLN A 178 10.28 4.71 -3.68
CA GLN A 178 10.73 3.37 -4.02
C GLN A 178 10.04 2.81 -5.28
N MET A 179 8.75 3.11 -5.48
CA MET A 179 8.02 2.71 -6.69
C MET A 179 8.51 3.43 -7.95
N VAL A 180 8.98 4.67 -7.81
CA VAL A 180 9.58 5.46 -8.89
C VAL A 180 11.01 5.01 -9.17
N ASP A 181 11.82 4.77 -8.14
CA ASP A 181 13.21 4.32 -8.28
C ASP A 181 13.27 2.96 -8.99
N GLY A 182 12.36 2.04 -8.67
CA GLY A 182 12.25 0.74 -9.35
C GLY A 182 11.87 0.81 -10.84
N TYR A 183 11.64 2.00 -11.40
CA TYR A 183 11.52 2.22 -12.85
C TYR A 183 12.83 2.68 -13.51
N LEU A 184 13.74 3.29 -12.74
CA LEU A 184 15.01 3.81 -13.27
C LEU A 184 16.11 2.76 -13.39
N GLU A 185 15.90 1.58 -12.77
CA GLU A 185 16.74 0.38 -12.91
C GLU A 185 16.28 -0.51 -14.09
#